data_AF-A0A7G7BUM1-F1
#
_entry.id   AF-A0A7G7BUM1-F1
#
_cell.length_a   1.000
_cell.length_b   1.000
_cell.length_c   1.000
_cell.angle_alpha   90.00
_cell.angle_beta   90.00
_cell.angle_gamma   90.00
#
_symmetry.space_group_name_H-M   'P 1'
#
loop_
_entity.id
_entity.type
_entity.pdbx_description
1 polymer ?
#
loop_
_entity_poly.entity_id
_entity_poly.type
_entity_poly.pdbx_seq_one_letter_code
_entity_poly.pdbx_strand_id
1 'polypeptide(L)'
;MTRLFLFGAPFAIAASIVFGSDGDSSLPTAPPQAAEPAPAKQKAQDAEIAELPAGLAEPRMKEIASQLVASAESSTLDWRSRYGTIEDIGDGTGYTAGIVGFCSGTNDMLQLVEAFTEEHPDNPLAPFLPALRAVDGTDSHAGLDPGFTAAWKEAAADEAFRDAQEEFRDRLYFEPAVRLAKLDGLGTLGQFVYYDAMVLHGPGIEATGFYGIREAAMATADTAAEGGDESTYLHAFLDAGRSVIQARKTQRDTSRIDTAQRVFLRAGNLELRAPLVWQTYGETFRIPS
;
A
#
# COMPACT_ATOMS: atom_id res chain seq x y z
N MET A 1 -50.08 -11.00 -10.70
CA MET A 1 -48.93 -11.41 -11.54
C MET A 1 -47.68 -11.20 -10.70
N THR A 2 -47.21 -12.27 -10.07
CA THR A 2 -46.07 -12.28 -9.16
C THR A 2 -44.85 -12.72 -9.94
N ARG A 3 -43.78 -11.90 -9.97
CA ARG A 3 -42.48 -12.34 -10.47
C ARG A 3 -41.40 -12.01 -9.44
N LEU A 4 -40.97 -13.10 -8.84
CA LEU A 4 -39.84 -13.33 -7.96
C LEU A 4 -38.60 -13.54 -8.83
N PHE A 5 -37.49 -12.85 -8.55
CA PHE A 5 -36.13 -13.26 -8.93
C PHE A 5 -35.19 -12.72 -7.83
N LEU A 6 -34.82 -13.55 -6.86
CA LEU A 6 -33.63 -14.43 -6.79
C LEU A 6 -32.34 -13.64 -6.51
N PHE A 7 -32.04 -13.56 -5.21
CA PHE A 7 -30.75 -13.23 -4.63
C PHE A 7 -29.70 -14.29 -5.04
N GLY A 8 -28.58 -13.85 -5.60
CA GLY A 8 -27.37 -14.66 -5.74
C GLY A 8 -26.54 -14.55 -4.46
N ALA A 9 -26.42 -15.66 -3.74
CA ALA A 9 -25.50 -15.85 -2.61
C ALA A 9 -24.41 -16.86 -3.03
N PRO A 10 -23.34 -17.05 -2.23
CA PRO A 10 -21.94 -17.03 -2.67
C PRO A 10 -21.42 -18.38 -3.14
N PHE A 11 -20.34 -18.36 -3.93
CA PHE A 11 -19.61 -19.57 -4.31
C PHE A 11 -18.88 -20.16 -3.10
N ALA A 12 -19.44 -21.25 -2.56
CA ALA A 12 -18.73 -22.18 -1.69
C ALA A 12 -18.05 -23.26 -2.56
N ILE A 13 -16.73 -23.40 -2.46
CA ILE A 13 -15.99 -24.51 -3.07
C ILE A 13 -16.10 -25.70 -2.12
N ALA A 14 -16.88 -26.70 -2.52
CA ALA A 14 -16.93 -28.00 -1.84
C ALA A 14 -15.82 -28.91 -2.39
N ALA A 15 -14.94 -29.37 -1.51
CA ALA A 15 -14.00 -30.44 -1.79
C ALA A 15 -14.71 -31.80 -1.69
N SER A 16 -14.69 -32.57 -2.78
CA SER A 16 -15.04 -33.99 -2.78
C SER A 16 -14.00 -34.74 -3.61
N ILE A 17 -13.28 -35.66 -2.97
CA ILE A 17 -12.37 -36.61 -3.64
C ILE A 17 -13.05 -37.99 -3.62
N VAL A 18 -12.69 -38.80 -4.63
CA VAL A 18 -12.52 -40.28 -4.65
C VAL A 18 -13.56 -41.00 -5.52
N PHE A 19 -13.32 -41.91 -6.50
CA PHE A 19 -12.21 -42.60 -7.22
C PHE A 19 -12.79 -42.91 -8.65
N GLY A 20 -12.09 -43.19 -9.76
CA GLY A 20 -10.79 -43.82 -10.00
C GLY A 20 -10.57 -44.18 -11.50
N SER A 21 -9.36 -44.69 -11.74
CA SER A 21 -8.77 -45.42 -12.90
C SER A 21 -8.35 -44.67 -14.18
N ASP A 22 -7.01 -44.63 -14.31
CA ASP A 22 -6.19 -44.88 -15.50
C ASP A 22 -5.69 -43.68 -16.34
N GLY A 23 -4.46 -43.24 -16.01
CA GLY A 23 -3.55 -42.56 -16.93
C GLY A 23 -2.81 -41.36 -16.33
N ASP A 24 -1.79 -41.56 -15.48
CA ASP A 24 -1.09 -40.44 -14.83
C ASP A 24 0.11 -39.96 -15.68
N SER A 25 -0.18 -39.03 -16.59
CA SER A 25 0.80 -38.06 -17.08
C SER A 25 0.88 -36.95 -16.04
N SER A 26 2.07 -36.79 -15.45
CA SER A 26 2.40 -35.78 -14.45
C SER A 26 1.82 -34.40 -14.81
N LEU A 27 0.80 -33.97 -14.08
CA LEU A 27 0.30 -32.60 -14.10
C LEU A 27 1.16 -31.77 -13.13
N PRO A 28 1.86 -30.72 -13.59
CA PRO A 28 2.58 -29.83 -12.69
C PRO A 28 1.60 -29.05 -11.81
N THR A 29 1.74 -29.26 -10.52
CA THR A 29 1.29 -28.41 -9.43
C THR A 29 1.90 -27.00 -9.52
N ALA A 30 1.12 -26.03 -9.04
CA ALA A 30 1.44 -24.63 -8.72
C ALA A 30 1.38 -23.59 -9.87
N PRO A 31 0.77 -22.41 -9.63
CA PRO A 31 0.90 -21.26 -10.51
C PRO A 31 2.35 -20.76 -10.51
N PRO A 32 2.85 -20.17 -11.62
CA PRO A 32 4.19 -19.62 -11.66
C PRO A 32 4.28 -18.43 -10.70
N GLN A 33 4.84 -18.69 -9.52
CA GLN A 33 5.49 -17.69 -8.70
C GLN A 33 6.50 -16.99 -9.61
N ALA A 34 6.38 -15.67 -9.79
CA ALA A 34 7.43 -14.91 -10.42
C ALA A 34 8.72 -15.29 -9.69
N ALA A 35 9.67 -15.92 -10.40
CA ALA A 35 10.82 -16.54 -9.77
C ALA A 35 11.55 -15.48 -8.95
N GLU A 36 11.47 -15.58 -7.62
CA GLU A 36 12.29 -14.77 -6.73
C GLU A 36 13.73 -14.91 -7.22
N PRO A 37 14.45 -13.81 -7.48
CA PRO A 37 15.84 -13.91 -7.86
C PRO A 37 16.58 -14.71 -6.78
N ALA A 38 17.35 -15.72 -7.19
CA ALA A 38 18.09 -16.58 -6.27
C ALA A 38 18.78 -15.72 -5.18
N PRO A 39 18.85 -16.15 -3.91
CA PRO A 39 19.26 -15.32 -2.77
C PRO A 39 20.57 -14.54 -2.97
N ALA A 40 21.51 -15.09 -3.77
CA ALA A 40 22.75 -14.43 -4.14
C ALA A 40 22.58 -13.22 -5.07
N LYS A 41 21.63 -13.27 -6.01
CA LYS A 41 21.31 -12.18 -6.95
C LYS A 41 20.60 -11.03 -6.23
N GLN A 42 19.68 -11.34 -5.32
CA GLN A 42 19.04 -10.36 -4.45
C GLN A 42 20.07 -9.62 -3.60
N LYS A 43 20.96 -10.36 -2.92
CA LYS A 43 22.02 -9.78 -2.08
C LYS A 43 22.99 -8.88 -2.85
N ALA A 44 23.30 -9.24 -4.10
CA ALA A 44 24.15 -8.40 -4.96
C ALA A 44 23.46 -7.10 -5.36
N GLN A 45 22.17 -7.15 -5.72
CA GLN A 45 21.38 -5.96 -6.00
C GLN A 45 21.22 -5.07 -4.76
N ASP A 46 21.02 -5.66 -3.58
CA ASP A 46 20.88 -4.89 -2.35
C ASP A 46 22.18 -4.14 -2.00
N ALA A 47 23.34 -4.74 -2.28
CA ALA A 47 24.63 -4.08 -2.14
C ALA A 47 24.80 -2.92 -3.14
N GLU A 48 24.37 -3.09 -4.39
CA GLU A 48 24.40 -2.01 -5.40
C GLU A 48 23.46 -0.85 -5.02
N ILE A 49 22.26 -1.16 -4.53
CA ILE A 49 21.28 -0.17 -4.07
C ILE A 49 21.78 0.61 -2.85
N ALA A 50 22.56 -0.03 -1.98
CA ALA A 50 23.14 0.60 -0.80
C ALA A 50 24.19 1.68 -1.15
N GLU A 51 24.84 1.58 -2.31
CA GLU A 51 25.81 2.58 -2.80
C GLU A 51 25.11 3.79 -3.47
N LEU A 52 23.82 3.66 -3.84
CA LEU A 52 23.06 4.77 -4.40
C LEU A 52 22.70 5.81 -3.32
N PRO A 53 22.49 7.09 -3.71
CA PRO A 53 22.02 8.11 -2.78
C PRO A 53 20.80 7.63 -1.97
N ALA A 54 20.75 8.02 -0.69
CA ALA A 54 19.67 7.61 0.21
C ALA A 54 18.29 7.99 -0.36
N GLY A 55 18.19 9.17 -1.00
CA GLY A 55 16.96 9.66 -1.61
C GLY A 55 15.86 9.79 -0.55
N LEU A 56 14.73 9.13 -0.80
CA LEU A 56 13.59 9.13 0.13
C LEU A 56 13.92 8.46 1.47
N ALA A 57 14.89 7.53 1.50
CA ALA A 57 15.32 6.83 2.72
C ALA A 57 16.15 7.72 3.67
N GLU A 58 16.55 8.92 3.26
CA GLU A 58 17.14 9.89 4.19
C GLU A 58 16.08 10.30 5.23
N PRO A 59 16.41 10.38 6.55
CA PRO A 59 15.41 10.59 7.59
C PRO A 59 14.51 11.81 7.39
N ARG A 60 15.06 12.95 6.97
CA ARG A 60 14.24 14.14 6.68
C ARG A 60 13.35 13.92 5.46
N MET A 61 13.83 13.25 4.41
CA MET A 61 13.00 12.93 3.24
C MET A 61 11.88 11.94 3.56
N LYS A 62 12.12 10.96 4.44
CA LYS A 62 11.10 10.02 4.93
C LYS A 62 10.02 10.72 5.77
N GLU A 63 10.42 11.69 6.59
CA GLU A 63 9.48 12.57 7.30
C GLU A 63 8.61 13.36 6.32
N ILE A 64 9.21 13.98 5.29
CA ILE A 64 8.48 14.69 4.22
C ILE A 64 7.51 13.74 3.49
N ALA A 65 7.94 12.52 3.16
CA ALA A 65 7.11 11.52 2.50
C ALA A 65 5.88 11.17 3.36
N SER A 66 6.06 11.00 4.67
CA SER A 66 4.97 10.69 5.61
C SER A 66 3.96 11.85 5.70
N GLN A 67 4.43 13.09 5.69
CA GLN A 67 3.57 14.28 5.66
C GLN A 67 2.79 14.41 4.35
N LEU A 68 3.42 14.10 3.21
CA LEU A 68 2.76 14.10 1.90
C LEU A 68 1.65 13.04 1.84
N VAL A 69 1.94 11.80 2.28
CA VAL A 69 0.93 10.73 2.35
C VAL A 69 -0.22 11.13 3.29
N ALA A 70 0.07 11.62 4.49
CA ALA A 70 -0.97 12.01 5.45
C ALA A 70 -1.85 13.18 4.94
N SER A 71 -1.33 14.05 4.08
CA SER A 71 -2.15 15.09 3.44
C SER A 71 -3.19 14.52 2.48
N ALA A 72 -2.93 13.35 1.88
CA ALA A 72 -3.87 12.63 1.03
C ALA A 72 -4.74 11.64 1.82
N GLU A 73 -4.21 10.95 2.83
CA GLU A 73 -4.99 9.98 3.61
C GLU A 73 -5.88 10.64 4.67
N SER A 74 -5.51 11.83 5.16
CA SER A 74 -6.15 12.41 6.35
C SER A 74 -6.15 13.94 6.39
N SER A 75 -5.84 14.62 5.28
CA SER A 75 -5.83 16.09 5.16
C SER A 75 -5.03 16.78 6.28
N THR A 76 -3.85 16.25 6.62
CA THR A 76 -3.00 16.78 7.68
C THR A 76 -1.52 16.51 7.39
N LEU A 77 -0.63 17.38 7.89
CA LEU A 77 0.81 17.10 7.90
C LEU A 77 1.27 16.42 9.20
N ASP A 78 0.46 16.48 10.26
CA ASP A 78 0.77 15.78 11.51
C ASP A 78 0.35 14.31 11.39
N TRP A 79 1.15 13.54 10.66
CA TRP A 79 0.88 12.12 10.40
C TRP A 79 0.94 11.28 11.69
N ARG A 80 1.74 11.69 12.68
CA ARG A 80 1.87 10.97 13.96
C ARG A 80 0.60 11.04 14.81
N SER A 81 -0.26 12.05 14.64
CA SER A 81 -1.54 12.03 15.34
C SER A 81 -2.53 10.97 14.81
N ARG A 82 -2.15 10.19 13.78
CA ARG A 82 -2.96 9.11 13.19
C ARG A 82 -2.80 7.73 13.82
N TYR A 83 -1.81 7.49 14.68
CA TYR A 83 -1.59 6.13 15.25
C TYR A 83 -2.86 5.50 15.84
N GLY A 84 -3.66 6.29 16.58
CA GLY A 84 -4.90 5.84 17.22
C GLY A 84 -6.17 6.08 16.40
N THR A 85 -6.08 6.63 15.19
CA THR A 85 -7.23 6.79 14.31
C THR A 85 -7.71 5.42 13.85
N ILE A 86 -9.02 5.19 13.94
CA ILE A 86 -9.70 3.98 13.43
C ILE A 86 -11.15 4.33 13.13
N GLU A 87 -11.59 4.06 11.90
CA GLU A 87 -12.94 4.35 11.40
C GLU A 87 -13.26 3.43 10.22
N ASP A 88 -14.52 3.04 10.05
CA ASP A 88 -15.00 2.52 8.77
C ASP A 88 -15.56 3.68 7.96
N ILE A 89 -14.87 4.02 6.86
CA ILE A 89 -15.20 5.14 5.99
C ILE A 89 -16.19 4.77 4.88
N GLY A 90 -16.72 3.54 4.90
CA GLY A 90 -17.74 3.07 3.98
C GLY A 90 -17.23 2.82 2.56
N ASP A 91 -15.94 2.51 2.40
CA ASP A 91 -15.32 2.22 1.11
C ASP A 91 -15.27 0.73 0.76
N GLY A 92 -15.76 -0.12 1.67
CA GLY A 92 -15.84 -1.57 1.49
C GLY A 92 -14.59 -2.32 1.96
N THR A 93 -13.69 -1.67 2.71
CA THR A 93 -12.50 -2.30 3.30
C THR A 93 -12.62 -2.56 4.82
N GLY A 94 -13.78 -2.27 5.40
CA GLY A 94 -14.03 -2.40 6.84
C GLY A 94 -13.38 -1.26 7.63
N TYR A 95 -12.81 -1.56 8.79
CA TYR A 95 -12.07 -0.57 9.56
C TYR A 95 -10.78 -0.17 8.84
N THR A 96 -10.54 1.12 8.69
CA THR A 96 -9.28 1.76 8.28
C THR A 96 -8.63 2.42 9.50
N ALA A 97 -7.34 2.18 9.75
CA ALA A 97 -6.67 2.62 10.97
C ALA A 97 -5.18 2.99 10.82
N GLY A 98 -4.68 3.78 11.75
CA GLY A 98 -3.24 4.05 11.88
C GLY A 98 -2.66 5.00 10.83
N ILE A 99 -1.32 5.06 10.79
CA ILE A 99 -0.54 6.09 10.06
C ILE A 99 -0.60 6.03 8.53
N VAL A 100 -1.02 4.90 7.96
CA VAL A 100 -1.17 4.70 6.51
C VAL A 100 -2.52 4.09 6.13
N GLY A 101 -3.47 4.02 7.06
CA GLY A 101 -4.80 3.48 6.80
C GLY A 101 -4.82 1.97 6.58
N PHE A 102 -4.24 1.20 7.51
CA PHE A 102 -4.34 -0.26 7.50
C PHE A 102 -5.81 -0.70 7.56
N CYS A 103 -6.24 -1.64 6.73
CA CYS A 103 -7.65 -2.06 6.73
C CYS A 103 -7.89 -3.50 7.19
N SER A 104 -8.99 -3.72 7.91
CA SER A 104 -9.39 -5.06 8.35
C SER A 104 -9.74 -5.99 7.18
N GLY A 105 -10.17 -5.43 6.05
CA GLY A 105 -10.55 -6.19 4.86
C GLY A 105 -9.44 -6.40 3.84
N THR A 106 -8.23 -5.88 4.06
CA THR A 106 -7.09 -5.94 3.10
C THR A 106 -5.86 -6.65 3.66
N ASN A 107 -6.03 -7.44 4.72
CA ASN A 107 -5.03 -8.28 5.39
C ASN A 107 -3.86 -7.53 6.08
N ASP A 108 -3.57 -6.29 5.72
CA ASP A 108 -2.49 -5.49 6.33
C ASP A 108 -2.74 -5.18 7.81
N MET A 109 -3.98 -4.85 8.22
CA MET A 109 -4.30 -4.69 9.64
C MET A 109 -4.11 -5.99 10.42
N LEU A 110 -4.55 -7.13 9.86
CA LEU A 110 -4.38 -8.44 10.47
C LEU A 110 -2.90 -8.75 10.67
N GLN A 111 -2.08 -8.60 9.62
CA GLN A 111 -0.65 -8.85 9.69
C GLN A 111 0.08 -7.93 10.67
N LEU A 112 -0.32 -6.66 10.77
CA LEU A 112 0.22 -5.73 11.77
C LEU A 112 -0.08 -6.23 13.19
N VAL A 113 -1.34 -6.58 13.46
CA VAL A 113 -1.75 -7.04 14.80
C VAL A 113 -1.11 -8.40 15.14
N GLU A 114 -0.94 -9.29 14.17
CA GLU A 114 -0.22 -10.55 14.34
C GLU A 114 1.24 -10.29 14.72
N ALA A 115 1.97 -9.50 13.94
CA ALA A 115 3.36 -9.16 14.20
C ALA A 115 3.54 -8.50 15.58
N PHE A 116 2.69 -7.52 15.91
CA PHE A 116 2.73 -6.86 17.22
C PHE A 116 2.43 -7.83 18.37
N THR A 117 1.50 -8.78 18.18
CA THR A 117 1.14 -9.77 19.21
C THR A 117 2.21 -10.83 19.41
N GLU A 118 3.01 -11.16 18.39
CA GLU A 118 4.14 -12.07 18.55
C GLU A 118 5.19 -11.51 19.53
N GLU A 119 5.42 -10.20 19.51
CA GLU A 119 6.37 -9.52 20.40
C GLU A 119 5.73 -9.09 21.73
N HIS A 120 4.45 -8.76 21.72
CA HIS A 120 3.68 -8.28 22.87
C HIS A 120 2.41 -9.13 23.08
N PRO A 121 2.49 -10.36 23.60
CA PRO A 121 1.37 -11.31 23.61
C PRO A 121 0.16 -10.88 24.45
N ASP A 122 0.37 -10.04 25.46
CA ASP A 122 -0.68 -9.55 26.37
C ASP A 122 -1.28 -8.19 25.95
N ASN A 123 -1.03 -7.75 24.71
CA ASN A 123 -1.52 -6.46 24.21
C ASN A 123 -3.06 -6.46 24.04
N PRO A 124 -3.72 -5.28 24.07
CA PRO A 124 -5.19 -5.20 24.03
C PRO A 124 -5.83 -5.63 22.69
N LEU A 125 -5.05 -5.79 21.61
CA LEU A 125 -5.51 -6.23 20.30
C LEU A 125 -5.48 -7.76 20.13
N ALA A 126 -4.65 -8.46 20.90
CA ALA A 126 -4.49 -9.92 20.81
C ALA A 126 -5.83 -10.70 20.86
N PRO A 127 -6.81 -10.35 21.71
CA PRO A 127 -8.12 -11.04 21.74
C PRO A 127 -8.92 -10.94 20.43
N PHE A 128 -8.63 -9.95 19.57
CA PHE A 128 -9.35 -9.71 18.32
C PHE A 128 -8.76 -10.46 17.13
N LEU A 129 -7.58 -11.10 17.26
CA LEU A 129 -6.95 -11.85 16.17
C LEU A 129 -7.87 -12.90 15.51
N PRO A 130 -8.65 -13.71 16.24
CA PRO A 130 -9.58 -14.64 15.60
C PRO A 130 -10.66 -13.94 14.77
N ALA A 131 -11.13 -12.77 15.20
CA ALA A 131 -12.12 -11.99 14.47
C ALA A 131 -11.49 -11.33 13.23
N LEU A 132 -10.30 -10.72 13.37
CA LEU A 132 -9.55 -10.15 12.25
C LEU A 132 -9.31 -11.19 11.14
N ARG A 133 -8.90 -12.42 11.48
CA ARG A 133 -8.78 -13.53 10.50
C ARG A 133 -10.09 -13.91 9.84
N ALA A 134 -11.20 -13.79 10.54
CA ALA A 134 -12.51 -14.17 10.02
C ALA A 134 -13.13 -13.12 9.10
N VAL A 135 -12.80 -11.84 9.32
CA VAL A 135 -13.34 -10.73 8.52
C VAL A 135 -12.40 -10.31 7.37
N ASP A 136 -11.15 -10.75 7.37
CA ASP A 136 -10.20 -10.46 6.29
C ASP A 136 -10.78 -10.79 4.91
N GLY A 137 -10.58 -9.88 3.96
CA GLY A 137 -11.21 -9.90 2.64
C GLY A 137 -12.66 -9.41 2.58
N THR A 138 -13.22 -8.89 3.69
CA THR A 138 -14.59 -8.34 3.75
C THR A 138 -14.64 -7.00 4.50
N ASP A 139 -15.78 -6.30 4.45
CA ASP A 139 -16.07 -5.09 5.22
C ASP A 139 -16.77 -5.39 6.57
N SER A 140 -16.76 -6.65 7.02
CA SER A 140 -17.48 -7.08 8.22
C SER A 140 -16.81 -6.62 9.52
N HIS A 141 -17.62 -6.22 10.50
CA HIS A 141 -17.16 -5.92 11.88
C HIS A 141 -17.44 -7.06 12.86
N ALA A 142 -17.84 -8.24 12.37
CA ALA A 142 -18.26 -9.35 13.22
C ALA A 142 -17.12 -9.81 14.17
N GLY A 143 -17.37 -9.73 15.48
CA GLY A 143 -16.38 -10.08 16.51
C GLY A 143 -15.35 -8.99 16.82
N LEU A 144 -15.31 -7.90 16.05
CA LEU A 144 -14.55 -6.70 16.36
C LEU A 144 -15.37 -5.74 17.24
N ASP A 145 -16.63 -5.54 16.88
CA ASP A 145 -17.51 -4.61 17.60
C ASP A 145 -18.01 -5.16 18.95
N PRO A 146 -18.20 -4.28 19.95
CA PRO A 146 -17.91 -2.84 19.94
C PRO A 146 -16.49 -2.48 20.43
N GLY A 147 -15.69 -3.48 20.83
CA GLY A 147 -14.48 -3.27 21.63
C GLY A 147 -13.22 -2.90 20.84
N PHE A 148 -13.15 -3.28 19.56
CA PHE A 148 -11.91 -3.19 18.79
C PHE A 148 -11.40 -1.75 18.62
N THR A 149 -12.30 -0.79 18.36
CA THR A 149 -11.90 0.62 18.19
C THR A 149 -11.34 1.24 19.48
N ALA A 150 -11.84 0.81 20.65
CA ALA A 150 -11.30 1.23 21.93
C ALA A 150 -9.94 0.57 22.21
N ALA A 151 -9.81 -0.73 21.91
CA ALA A 151 -8.56 -1.47 22.05
C ALA A 151 -7.45 -0.92 21.13
N TRP A 152 -7.78 -0.49 19.91
CA TRP A 152 -6.85 0.18 19.00
C TRP A 152 -6.32 1.49 19.57
N LYS A 153 -7.21 2.33 20.12
CA LYS A 153 -6.83 3.59 20.76
C LYS A 153 -5.99 3.36 22.02
N GLU A 154 -6.30 2.32 22.77
CA GLU A 154 -5.51 1.89 23.93
C GLU A 154 -4.11 1.45 23.50
N ALA A 155 -3.99 0.56 22.51
CA ALA A 155 -2.71 0.13 21.97
C ALA A 155 -1.88 1.31 21.47
N ALA A 156 -2.49 2.26 20.74
CA ALA A 156 -1.80 3.44 20.21
C ALA A 156 -1.31 4.42 21.29
N ALA A 157 -1.74 4.26 22.55
CA ALA A 157 -1.16 4.99 23.68
C ALA A 157 0.22 4.43 24.09
N ASP A 158 0.55 3.21 23.72
CA ASP A 158 1.87 2.59 23.88
C ASP A 158 2.82 3.03 22.77
N GLU A 159 4.08 3.29 23.12
CA GLU A 159 5.15 3.59 22.15
C GLU A 159 5.45 2.36 21.28
N ALA A 160 5.40 1.16 21.85
CA ALA A 160 5.69 -0.08 21.12
C ALA A 160 4.72 -0.32 19.96
N PHE A 161 3.43 0.00 20.12
CA PHE A 161 2.48 -0.15 19.00
C PHE A 161 2.65 0.93 17.93
N ARG A 162 3.14 2.11 18.30
CA ARG A 162 3.47 3.16 17.32
C ARG A 162 4.69 2.77 16.49
N ASP A 163 5.71 2.24 17.14
CA ASP A 163 6.91 1.71 16.48
C ASP A 163 6.53 0.54 15.56
N ALA A 164 5.68 -0.38 16.03
CA ALA A 164 5.18 -1.48 15.21
C ALA A 164 4.42 -0.98 13.95
N GLN A 165 3.62 0.08 14.05
CA GLN A 165 2.98 0.68 12.87
C GLN A 165 3.99 1.24 11.88
N GLU A 166 5.04 1.92 12.36
CA GLU A 166 6.10 2.47 11.50
C GLU A 166 6.93 1.40 10.82
N GLU A 167 7.38 0.40 11.58
CA GLU A 167 8.15 -0.73 11.06
C GLU A 167 7.33 -1.54 10.05
N PHE A 168 6.05 -1.75 10.32
CA PHE A 168 5.17 -2.46 9.41
C PHE A 168 4.92 -1.67 8.12
N ARG A 169 4.67 -0.36 8.23
CA ARG A 169 4.63 0.55 7.05
C ARG A 169 5.90 0.42 6.23
N ASP A 170 7.04 0.41 6.92
CA ASP A 170 8.34 0.41 6.26
C ASP A 170 8.56 -0.87 5.48
N ARG A 171 8.35 -2.01 6.14
CA ARG A 171 8.51 -3.35 5.58
C ARG A 171 7.57 -3.62 4.41
N LEU A 172 6.30 -3.21 4.52
CA LEU A 172 5.27 -3.57 3.54
C LEU A 172 5.22 -2.61 2.34
N TYR A 173 5.46 -1.31 2.56
CA TYR A 173 5.27 -0.29 1.52
C TYR A 173 6.55 0.51 1.23
N PHE A 174 7.21 1.07 2.23
CA PHE A 174 8.27 2.05 2.01
C PHE A 174 9.54 1.43 1.42
N GLU A 175 10.10 0.40 2.06
CA GLU A 175 11.35 -0.21 1.63
C GLU A 175 11.20 -0.88 0.25
N PRO A 176 10.14 -1.67 -0.02
CA PRO A 176 9.95 -2.24 -1.36
C PRO A 176 9.80 -1.17 -2.45
N ALA A 177 9.05 -0.08 -2.18
CA ALA A 177 8.88 1.02 -3.12
C ALA A 177 10.20 1.73 -3.42
N VAL A 178 10.94 2.14 -2.38
CA VAL A 178 12.21 2.85 -2.54
C VAL A 178 13.24 1.97 -3.23
N ARG A 179 13.33 0.69 -2.84
CA ARG A 179 14.24 -0.28 -3.46
C ARG A 179 13.96 -0.42 -4.96
N LEU A 180 12.69 -0.61 -5.34
CA LEU A 180 12.32 -0.80 -6.74
C LEU A 180 12.48 0.48 -7.56
N ALA A 181 12.12 1.64 -7.01
CA ALA A 181 12.35 2.93 -7.66
C ALA A 181 13.85 3.15 -7.94
N LYS A 182 14.74 2.77 -7.01
CA LYS A 182 16.19 2.81 -7.23
C LYS A 182 16.64 1.87 -8.35
N LEU A 183 16.08 0.66 -8.42
CA LEU A 183 16.36 -0.27 -9.53
C LEU A 183 15.91 0.26 -10.89
N ASP A 184 14.85 1.06 -10.92
CA ASP A 184 14.35 1.72 -12.13
C ASP A 184 15.06 3.05 -12.44
N GLY A 185 16.08 3.40 -11.64
CA GLY A 185 16.90 4.59 -11.83
C GLY A 185 16.20 5.89 -11.43
N LEU A 186 15.19 5.83 -10.56
CA LEU A 186 14.38 6.98 -10.17
C LEU A 186 15.00 7.76 -8.99
N GLY A 187 14.95 9.09 -9.11
CA GLY A 187 15.31 10.04 -8.06
C GLY A 187 14.30 10.08 -6.91
N THR A 188 14.49 11.02 -5.99
CA THR A 188 13.71 11.10 -4.75
C THR A 188 12.21 11.30 -4.98
N LEU A 189 11.82 12.08 -5.99
CA LEU A 189 10.41 12.23 -6.39
C LEU A 189 9.83 10.91 -6.89
N GLY A 190 10.54 10.19 -7.76
CA GLY A 190 10.06 8.91 -8.28
C GLY A 190 9.92 7.84 -7.19
N GLN A 191 10.84 7.83 -6.22
CA GLN A 191 10.73 7.01 -5.01
C GLN A 191 9.46 7.35 -4.22
N PHE A 192 9.15 8.64 -4.04
CA PHE A 192 7.91 9.06 -3.39
C PHE A 192 6.66 8.63 -4.17
N VAL A 193 6.66 8.80 -5.50
CA VAL A 193 5.56 8.37 -6.37
C VAL A 193 5.30 6.87 -6.23
N TYR A 194 6.35 6.04 -6.15
CA TYR A 194 6.21 4.60 -5.93
C TYR A 194 5.66 4.29 -4.53
N TYR A 195 6.18 4.95 -3.50
CA TYR A 195 5.73 4.75 -2.12
C TYR A 195 4.26 5.11 -1.94
N ASP A 196 3.84 6.28 -2.45
CA ASP A 196 2.46 6.73 -2.42
C ASP A 196 1.52 5.74 -3.14
N ALA A 197 1.96 5.22 -4.28
CA ALA A 197 1.20 4.21 -5.01
C ALA A 197 1.14 2.86 -4.28
N MET A 198 2.22 2.41 -3.62
CA MET A 198 2.19 1.20 -2.80
C MET A 198 1.22 1.34 -1.62
N VAL A 199 1.18 2.50 -0.96
CA VAL A 199 0.20 2.76 0.11
C VAL A 199 -1.23 2.72 -0.44
N LEU A 200 -1.50 3.42 -1.53
CA LEU A 200 -2.87 3.55 -2.05
C LEU A 200 -3.42 2.31 -2.75
N HIS A 201 -2.56 1.57 -3.46
CA HIS A 201 -2.96 0.46 -4.33
C HIS A 201 -2.57 -0.91 -3.75
N GLY A 202 -1.75 -0.95 -2.70
CA GLY A 202 -1.18 -2.17 -2.16
C GLY A 202 -0.10 -2.79 -3.07
N PRO A 203 0.67 -3.77 -2.55
CA PRO A 203 1.75 -4.45 -3.27
C PRO A 203 1.24 -5.53 -4.25
N GLY A 204 -0.02 -5.48 -4.67
CA GLY A 204 -0.64 -6.48 -5.55
C GLY A 204 -0.10 -6.46 -6.98
N ILE A 205 -0.22 -7.62 -7.66
CA ILE A 205 0.22 -7.84 -9.06
C ILE A 205 -0.90 -7.67 -10.08
N GLU A 206 -2.13 -7.57 -9.61
CA GLU A 206 -3.29 -7.25 -10.44
C GLU A 206 -3.15 -5.86 -11.08
N ALA A 207 -3.88 -5.63 -12.17
CA ALA A 207 -3.81 -4.37 -12.94
C ALA A 207 -4.11 -3.10 -12.11
N THR A 208 -4.79 -3.24 -10.97
CA THR A 208 -5.13 -2.14 -10.06
C THR A 208 -4.18 -2.00 -8.88
N GLY A 209 -3.28 -2.95 -8.68
CA GLY A 209 -2.22 -2.94 -7.67
C GLY A 209 -0.98 -2.20 -8.17
N PHE A 210 -0.03 -1.96 -7.27
CA PHE A 210 1.21 -1.22 -7.60
C PHE A 210 1.99 -1.85 -8.77
N TYR A 211 2.20 -3.17 -8.79
CA TYR A 211 3.01 -3.80 -9.83
C TYR A 211 2.31 -3.77 -11.20
N GLY A 212 0.98 -3.86 -11.24
CA GLY A 212 0.22 -3.70 -12.48
C GLY A 212 0.28 -2.27 -13.03
N ILE A 213 0.25 -1.26 -12.15
CA ILE A 213 0.45 0.15 -12.54
C ILE A 213 1.85 0.35 -13.12
N ARG A 214 2.87 -0.21 -12.45
CA ARG A 214 4.26 -0.15 -12.92
C ARG A 214 4.42 -0.82 -14.30
N GLU A 215 3.83 -2.00 -14.50
CA GLU A 215 3.84 -2.70 -15.79
C GLU A 215 3.21 -1.84 -16.90
N ALA A 216 2.04 -1.25 -16.63
CA ALA A 216 1.37 -0.36 -17.59
C ALA A 216 2.21 0.88 -17.93
N ALA A 217 2.93 1.44 -16.96
CA ALA A 217 3.85 2.54 -17.17
C ALA A 217 5.04 2.15 -18.07
N MET A 218 5.68 1.01 -17.77
CA MET A 218 6.81 0.48 -18.54
C MET A 218 6.42 0.11 -19.98
N ALA A 219 5.18 -0.29 -20.22
CA ALA A 219 4.67 -0.49 -21.58
C ALA A 219 4.56 0.82 -22.39
N THR A 220 4.59 1.97 -21.72
CA THR A 220 4.42 3.31 -22.33
C THR A 220 5.74 4.07 -22.44
N ALA A 221 6.63 3.93 -21.46
CA ALA A 221 7.92 4.60 -21.41
C ALA A 221 8.96 3.72 -20.71
N ASP A 222 10.18 3.67 -21.26
CA ASP A 222 11.31 2.99 -20.65
C ASP A 222 11.69 3.66 -19.32
N THR A 223 12.10 2.86 -18.34
CA THR A 223 12.65 3.38 -17.08
C THR A 223 13.99 4.08 -17.31
N ALA A 224 14.44 4.89 -16.34
CA ALA A 224 15.76 5.53 -16.44
C ALA A 224 16.90 4.48 -16.48
N ALA A 225 16.74 3.37 -15.75
CA ALA A 225 17.67 2.24 -15.80
C ALA A 225 17.74 1.55 -17.18
N GLU A 226 16.66 1.62 -17.96
CA GLU A 226 16.60 1.12 -19.35
C GLU A 226 17.03 2.18 -20.38
N GLY A 227 17.45 3.37 -19.94
CA GLY A 227 17.92 4.47 -20.78
C GLY A 227 16.85 5.49 -21.16
N GLY A 228 15.66 5.40 -20.57
CA GLY A 228 14.58 6.38 -20.73
C GLY A 228 14.81 7.68 -19.96
N ASP A 229 13.97 8.69 -20.26
CA ASP A 229 13.91 9.93 -19.49
C ASP A 229 13.02 9.74 -18.25
N GLU A 230 13.55 10.01 -17.06
CA GLU A 230 12.84 9.83 -15.80
C GLU A 230 11.51 10.59 -15.77
N SER A 231 11.48 11.83 -16.28
CA SER A 231 10.26 12.62 -16.26
C SER A 231 9.17 12.03 -17.14
N THR A 232 9.55 11.51 -18.31
CA THR A 232 8.66 10.80 -19.23
C THR A 232 8.11 9.54 -18.59
N TYR A 233 8.96 8.74 -17.94
CA TYR A 233 8.54 7.56 -17.19
C TYR A 233 7.56 7.89 -16.07
N LEU A 234 7.88 8.88 -15.23
CA LEU A 234 7.01 9.30 -14.12
C LEU A 234 5.67 9.87 -14.62
N HIS A 235 5.65 10.55 -15.77
CA HIS A 235 4.39 10.96 -16.39
C HIS A 235 3.52 9.75 -16.75
N ALA A 236 4.09 8.73 -17.38
CA ALA A 236 3.38 7.50 -17.72
C ALA A 236 2.88 6.75 -16.47
N PHE A 237 3.71 6.64 -15.43
CA PHE A 237 3.33 5.99 -14.17
C PHE A 237 2.16 6.70 -13.49
N LEU A 238 2.23 8.02 -13.37
CA LEU A 238 1.16 8.82 -12.78
C LEU A 238 -0.13 8.76 -13.62
N ASP A 239 -0.05 8.62 -14.95
CA ASP A 239 -1.22 8.44 -15.82
C ASP A 239 -1.88 7.07 -15.60
N ALA A 240 -1.08 6.02 -15.47
CA ALA A 240 -1.55 4.67 -15.15
C ALA A 240 -2.23 4.63 -13.77
N GLY A 241 -1.58 5.14 -12.72
CA GLY A 241 -2.14 5.19 -11.37
C GLY A 241 -3.42 6.03 -11.30
N ARG A 242 -3.43 7.19 -11.96
CA ARG A 242 -4.64 8.04 -12.08
C ARG A 242 -5.80 7.28 -12.72
N SER A 243 -5.54 6.48 -13.77
CA SER A 243 -6.57 5.69 -14.43
C SER A 243 -7.16 4.63 -13.51
N VAL A 244 -6.34 3.99 -12.67
CA VAL A 244 -6.80 3.03 -11.65
C VAL A 244 -7.70 3.72 -10.62
N ILE A 245 -7.32 4.88 -10.09
CA ILE A 245 -8.16 5.65 -9.15
C ILE A 245 -9.51 5.99 -9.80
N GLN A 246 -9.50 6.44 -11.06
CA GLN A 246 -10.71 6.83 -11.78
C GLN A 246 -11.64 5.66 -12.09
N ALA A 247 -11.13 4.42 -12.12
CA ALA A 247 -11.92 3.21 -12.32
C ALA A 247 -12.62 2.72 -11.05
N ARG A 248 -12.25 3.22 -9.86
CA ARG A 248 -12.91 2.86 -8.58
C ARG A 248 -14.38 3.28 -8.58
N LYS A 249 -15.21 2.54 -7.83
CA LYS A 249 -16.65 2.87 -7.66
C LYS A 249 -16.83 4.11 -6.79
N THR A 250 -16.03 4.22 -5.74
CA THR A 250 -15.97 5.30 -4.75
C THR A 250 -14.55 5.88 -4.73
N GLN A 251 -14.32 7.00 -4.04
CA GLN A 251 -12.99 7.61 -3.87
C GLN A 251 -12.21 7.80 -5.19
N ARG A 252 -12.81 8.51 -6.16
CA ARG A 252 -12.26 8.74 -7.50
C ARG A 252 -11.43 10.02 -7.64
N ASP A 253 -11.20 10.72 -6.53
CA ASP A 253 -10.42 11.96 -6.52
C ASP A 253 -8.95 11.66 -6.79
N THR A 254 -8.33 12.45 -7.66
CA THR A 254 -6.95 12.23 -8.12
C THR A 254 -6.02 13.39 -7.75
N SER A 255 -6.42 14.26 -6.82
CA SER A 255 -5.65 15.45 -6.40
C SER A 255 -4.26 15.12 -5.87
N ARG A 256 -4.08 13.99 -5.16
CA ARG A 256 -2.76 13.48 -4.75
C ARG A 256 -1.78 13.32 -5.92
N ILE A 257 -2.29 13.03 -7.11
CA ILE A 257 -1.51 13.00 -8.35
C ILE A 257 -1.54 14.39 -9.00
N ASP A 258 -2.73 14.87 -9.38
CA ASP A 258 -2.91 16.00 -10.31
C ASP A 258 -2.44 17.34 -9.74
N THR A 259 -2.63 17.57 -8.44
CA THR A 259 -2.32 18.82 -7.74
C THR A 259 -1.22 18.69 -6.69
N ALA A 260 -0.52 17.54 -6.65
CA ALA A 260 0.68 17.34 -5.83
C ALA A 260 1.83 16.72 -6.63
N GLN A 261 1.86 15.40 -6.83
CA GLN A 261 2.99 14.72 -7.49
C GLN A 261 3.30 15.30 -8.87
N ARG A 262 2.26 15.58 -9.67
CA ARG A 262 2.39 16.19 -11.00
C ARG A 262 2.89 17.62 -10.95
N VAL A 263 2.60 18.36 -9.88
CA VAL A 263 3.10 19.73 -9.68
C VAL A 263 4.61 19.70 -9.45
N PHE A 264 5.09 18.78 -8.61
CA PHE A 264 6.54 18.61 -8.37
C PHE A 264 7.27 18.16 -9.64
N LEU A 265 6.69 17.21 -10.36
CA LEU A 265 7.26 16.70 -11.61
C LEU A 265 7.36 17.79 -12.68
N ARG A 266 6.29 18.55 -12.92
CA ARG A 266 6.27 19.66 -13.89
C ARG A 266 7.22 20.80 -13.52
N ALA A 267 7.52 20.97 -12.23
CA ALA A 267 8.52 21.92 -11.76
C ALA A 267 9.96 21.41 -11.94
N GLY A 268 10.17 20.18 -12.41
CA GLY A 268 11.48 19.55 -12.52
C GLY A 268 12.11 19.22 -11.15
N ASN A 269 11.31 19.16 -10.08
CA ASN A 269 11.80 18.90 -8.73
C ASN A 269 11.96 17.39 -8.47
N LEU A 270 12.79 16.73 -9.27
CA LEU A 270 13.06 15.28 -9.18
C LEU A 270 13.71 14.88 -7.84
N GLU A 271 14.32 15.85 -7.16
CA GLU A 271 14.93 15.68 -5.84
C GLU A 271 13.97 15.95 -4.67
N LEU A 272 12.70 16.28 -4.95
CA LEU A 272 11.67 16.59 -3.95
C LEU A 272 12.11 17.64 -2.91
N ARG A 273 12.89 18.63 -3.34
CA ARG A 273 13.46 19.66 -2.46
C ARG A 273 12.40 20.64 -1.99
N ALA A 274 12.45 20.99 -0.71
CA ALA A 274 11.67 22.07 -0.14
C ALA A 274 12.12 23.44 -0.70
N PRO A 275 11.22 24.45 -0.80
CA PRO A 275 9.85 24.43 -0.30
C PRO A 275 8.91 23.63 -1.21
N LEU A 276 8.02 22.84 -0.60
CA LEU A 276 6.96 22.12 -1.30
C LEU A 276 5.62 22.81 -1.04
N VAL A 277 4.83 23.01 -2.08
CA VAL A 277 3.46 23.54 -2.00
C VAL A 277 2.60 22.71 -2.94
N TRP A 278 1.49 22.19 -2.43
CA TRP A 278 0.58 21.35 -3.19
C TRP A 278 -0.85 21.48 -2.68
N GLN A 279 -1.78 20.81 -3.38
CA GLN A 279 -3.16 20.67 -2.92
C GLN A 279 -3.61 19.21 -2.95
N THR A 280 -4.35 18.80 -1.93
CA THR A 280 -5.15 17.57 -1.88
C THR A 280 -6.56 17.95 -1.44
N TYR A 281 -7.58 17.43 -2.12
CA TYR A 281 -9.00 17.75 -1.89
C TYR A 281 -9.34 19.25 -1.84
N GLY A 282 -8.56 20.08 -2.54
CA GLY A 282 -8.72 21.54 -2.56
C GLY A 282 -8.07 22.28 -1.37
N GLU A 283 -7.53 21.58 -0.39
CA GLU A 283 -6.76 22.16 0.71
C GLU A 283 -5.30 22.35 0.31
N THR A 284 -4.71 23.50 0.66
CA THR A 284 -3.31 23.81 0.36
C THR A 284 -2.39 23.44 1.52
N PHE A 285 -1.39 22.64 1.21
CA PHE A 285 -0.34 22.23 2.15
C PHE A 285 1.01 22.84 1.76
N ARG A 286 1.88 23.00 2.75
CA ARG A 286 3.22 23.56 2.56
C ARG A 286 4.24 22.96 3.51
N ILE A 287 5.39 22.58 2.97
CA ILE A 287 6.61 22.28 3.74
C ILE A 287 7.65 23.38 3.40
N PRO A 288 8.11 24.18 4.38
CA PRO A 288 9.09 25.23 4.16
C PRO A 288 10.50 24.66 3.91
N SER A 289 11.40 25.51 3.40
CA SER A 289 12.83 25.19 3.20
C SER A 289 13.54 24.78 4.49
#